data_AF-A0A0N5A9M9-F1
#
_entry.id   AF-A0A0N5A9M9-F1
#
_cell.length_a   1.000
_cell.length_b   1.000
_cell.length_c   1.000
_cell.angle_alpha   90.00
_cell.angle_beta   90.00
_cell.angle_gamma   90.00
#
_symmetry.space_group_name_H-M   'P 1'
#
loop_
_entity.id
_entity.type
_entity.pdbx_description
1 polymer ?
#
loop_
_entity_poly.entity_id
_entity_poly.type
_entity_poly.pdbx_seq_one_letter_code
_entity_poly.pdbx_strand_id
1 'polypeptide(L)'
;MTFGNYVTGVIVKAVIVPVTLLQLIWAYQHNDRLKYVIQQTLLALKQYLSDMRRRVTEEFLTESDSQSMLHEAINMKNKGNEEYKKGNFSKAIANYTTALQICPLAYNEERALLLGNRAATYIKMLCWNLAIQDCTKAIKLGAPNDKALKRRAIAYSMRSATLKLALKDYETLATKYPDQIEYRERIALINKKIKDEQEAQESYERIRSTYEQTYISQAFKFLNKGAEYACNVCGSTIRRIFL
;
A
#
# COMPACT_ATOMS: atom_id res chain seq x y z
N MET A 1 11.75 9.19 61.46
CA MET A 1 10.92 8.29 60.63
C MET A 1 10.74 8.97 59.27
N THR A 2 11.74 9.08 58.41
CA THR A 2 12.90 8.20 58.13
C THR A 2 12.49 6.84 57.59
N PHE A 3 13.23 6.42 56.56
CA PHE A 3 13.19 5.11 55.91
C PHE A 3 11.96 4.80 55.04
N GLY A 4 10.73 4.94 55.54
CA GLY A 4 9.52 4.47 54.83
C GLY A 4 9.32 5.05 53.43
N ASN A 5 9.38 6.38 53.27
CA ASN A 5 9.14 7.04 51.98
C ASN A 5 10.31 6.92 50.97
N TYR A 6 11.53 6.69 51.46
CA TYR A 6 12.70 6.48 50.61
C TYR A 6 12.73 5.04 50.10
N VAL A 7 12.39 4.09 50.97
CA VAL A 7 12.30 2.66 50.64
C VAL A 7 11.13 2.39 49.68
N THR A 8 9.97 3.03 49.86
CA THR A 8 8.86 2.89 48.89
C THR A 8 9.19 3.51 47.53
N GLY A 9 9.83 4.68 47.47
CA GLY A 9 10.27 5.29 46.19
C GLY A 9 11.36 4.48 45.47
N VAL A 10 12.28 3.86 46.22
CA VAL A 10 13.32 2.99 45.67
C VAL A 10 12.76 1.63 45.25
N ILE A 11 11.86 1.01 46.01
CA ILE A 11 11.19 -0.26 45.64
C ILE A 11 10.28 -0.06 44.43
N VAL A 12 9.53 1.05 44.38
CA VAL A 12 8.69 1.41 43.22
C VAL A 12 9.55 1.56 41.96
N LYS A 13 10.72 2.21 42.03
CA LYS A 13 11.65 2.31 40.89
C LYS A 13 12.41 1.00 40.60
N ALA A 14 12.72 0.19 41.61
CA ALA A 14 13.54 -1.02 41.46
C ALA A 14 12.75 -2.28 41.08
N VAL A 15 11.42 -2.32 41.29
CA VAL A 15 10.59 -3.51 41.00
C VAL A 15 9.57 -3.26 39.90
N ILE A 16 8.95 -2.07 39.85
CA ILE A 16 7.92 -1.79 38.82
C ILE A 16 8.56 -1.52 37.46
N VAL A 17 9.71 -0.84 37.41
CA VAL A 17 10.42 -0.57 36.15
C VAL A 17 10.89 -1.86 35.46
N PRO A 18 11.48 -2.85 36.17
CA PRO A 18 11.81 -4.14 35.53
C PRO A 18 10.58 -4.96 35.13
N VAL A 19 9.51 -4.98 35.93
CA VAL A 19 8.29 -5.75 35.59
C VAL A 19 7.59 -5.16 34.37
N THR A 20 7.50 -3.83 34.28
CA THR A 20 6.94 -3.15 33.11
C THR A 20 7.84 -3.29 31.88
N LEU A 21 9.16 -3.27 32.05
CA LEU A 21 10.13 -3.53 30.97
C LEU A 21 10.04 -4.97 30.45
N LEU A 22 9.92 -5.96 31.33
CA LEU A 22 9.73 -7.37 30.97
C LEU A 22 8.38 -7.59 30.27
N GLN A 23 7.32 -6.94 30.73
CA GLN A 23 6.01 -6.96 30.05
C GLN A 23 6.08 -6.33 28.65
N LEU A 24 6.81 -5.23 28.48
CA LEU A 24 7.06 -4.61 27.18
C LEU A 24 7.90 -5.51 26.26
N ILE A 25 8.94 -6.15 26.78
CA ILE A 25 9.76 -7.11 26.02
C ILE A 25 8.92 -8.33 25.62
N TRP A 26 8.11 -8.87 26.53
CA TRP A 26 7.21 -9.98 26.26
C TRP A 26 6.16 -9.60 25.20
N ALA A 27 5.55 -8.42 25.33
CA ALA A 27 4.60 -7.88 24.35
C ALA A 27 5.26 -7.65 22.99
N TYR A 28 6.50 -7.16 22.94
CA TYR A 28 7.28 -7.03 21.71
C TYR A 28 7.59 -8.38 21.07
N GLN A 29 7.95 -9.39 21.87
CA GLN A 29 8.28 -10.72 21.36
C GLN A 29 7.07 -11.49 20.82
N HIS A 30 5.87 -11.29 21.39
CA HIS A 30 4.67 -12.06 21.04
C HIS A 30 3.66 -11.28 20.16
N ASN A 31 3.93 -10.01 19.85
CA ASN A 31 3.05 -9.20 19.00
C ASN A 31 3.72 -8.89 17.65
N ASP A 32 3.50 -9.76 16.67
CA ASP A 32 4.08 -9.60 15.32
C ASP A 32 3.61 -8.32 14.62
N ARG A 33 2.41 -7.82 14.96
CA ARG A 33 1.93 -6.52 14.47
C ARG A 33 2.77 -5.38 15.03
N LEU A 34 3.16 -5.43 16.30
CA LEU A 34 4.03 -4.44 16.92
C LEU A 34 5.43 -4.46 16.32
N LYS A 35 6.01 -5.65 16.09
CA LYS A 35 7.30 -5.79 15.40
C LYS A 35 7.25 -5.20 13.98
N TYR A 36 6.20 -5.52 13.23
CA TYR A 36 6.01 -4.99 11.87
C TYR A 36 5.94 -3.46 11.87
N VAL A 37 5.13 -2.86 12.75
CA VAL A 37 5.01 -1.39 12.85
C VAL A 37 6.36 -0.76 13.19
N ILE A 38 7.11 -1.30 14.15
CA ILE A 38 8.45 -0.80 14.52
C ILE A 38 9.42 -0.93 13.34
N GLN A 39 9.37 -2.01 12.58
CA GLN A 39 10.23 -2.20 11.42
C GLN A 39 9.90 -1.20 10.31
N GLN A 40 8.61 -0.93 10.05
CA GLN A 40 8.19 0.06 9.07
C GLN A 40 8.58 1.49 9.49
N THR A 41 8.43 1.84 10.77
CA THR A 41 8.83 3.16 11.26
C THR A 41 10.35 3.35 11.20
N LEU A 42 11.14 2.34 11.56
CA LEU A 42 12.60 2.37 11.41
C LEU A 42 13.02 2.54 9.94
N LEU A 43 12.35 1.87 9.01
CA LEU A 43 12.63 2.01 7.58
C LEU A 43 12.31 3.44 7.08
N ALA A 44 11.16 3.97 7.48
CA ALA A 44 10.77 5.34 7.16
C ALA A 44 11.75 6.38 7.73
N LEU A 45 12.21 6.18 8.97
CA LEU A 45 13.20 7.05 9.61
C LEU A 45 14.55 7.00 8.87
N LYS A 46 15.02 5.80 8.51
CA LYS A 46 16.25 5.63 7.72
C LYS A 46 16.16 6.38 6.39
N GLN A 47 15.03 6.27 5.71
CA GLN A 47 14.80 6.96 4.45
C GLN A 47 14.77 8.48 4.63
N TYR A 48 14.09 8.98 5.67
CA TYR A 48 14.07 10.40 6.01
C TYR A 48 15.47 10.95 6.32
N LEU A 49 16.27 10.23 7.10
CA LEU A 49 17.66 10.61 7.39
C LEU A 49 18.53 10.61 6.12
N SER A 50 18.34 9.66 5.20
CA SER A 50 19.06 9.66 3.93
C SER A 50 18.67 10.84 3.03
N ASP A 51 17.38 11.19 2.98
CA ASP A 51 16.90 12.32 2.21
C ASP A 51 17.37 13.65 2.81
N MET A 52 17.37 13.79 4.14
CA MET A 52 17.93 14.96 4.82
C MET A 52 19.42 15.09 4.58
N ARG A 53 20.20 14.01 4.77
CA ARG A 53 21.64 14.01 4.49
C ARG A 53 21.90 14.47 3.07
N ARG A 54 21.12 13.97 2.11
CA ARG A 54 21.24 14.33 0.70
C ARG A 54 20.96 15.82 0.46
N ARG A 55 19.90 16.37 1.05
CA ARG A 55 19.60 17.82 0.94
C ARG A 55 20.73 18.68 1.48
N VAL A 56 21.26 18.32 2.64
CA VAL A 56 22.39 19.03 3.25
C VAL A 56 23.63 18.95 2.35
N THR A 57 23.94 17.77 1.78
CA THR A 57 25.09 17.66 0.86
C THR A 57 24.91 18.47 -0.42
N GLU A 58 23.68 18.53 -0.94
CA GLU A 58 23.39 19.26 -2.18
C GLU A 58 23.28 20.78 -1.98
N GLU A 59 23.16 21.27 -0.75
CA GLU A 59 23.19 22.70 -0.44
C GLU A 59 24.58 23.32 -0.66
N PHE A 60 25.64 22.54 -0.47
CA PHE A 60 27.04 22.97 -0.67
C PHE A 60 27.58 22.67 -2.07
N LEU A 61 26.73 22.20 -3.00
CA LEU A 61 27.17 21.79 -4.33
C LEU A 61 27.41 23.01 -5.22
N THR A 62 28.56 23.04 -5.91
CA THR A 62 28.81 24.08 -6.90
C THR A 62 27.97 23.83 -8.16
N GLU A 63 27.76 24.87 -8.97
CA GLU A 63 27.06 24.72 -10.24
C GLU A 63 27.80 23.76 -11.19
N SER A 64 29.14 23.82 -11.21
CA SER A 64 29.97 22.93 -12.02
C SER A 64 29.81 21.45 -11.60
N ASP A 65 29.82 21.18 -10.29
CA ASP A 65 29.61 19.82 -9.76
C ASP A 65 28.21 19.32 -10.10
N SER A 66 27.20 20.19 -9.99
CA SER A 66 25.79 19.88 -10.28
C SER A 66 25.61 19.46 -11.74
N GLN A 67 26.25 20.18 -12.66
CA GLN A 67 26.24 19.86 -14.10
C GLN A 67 27.01 18.56 -14.40
N SER A 68 28.14 18.33 -13.73
CA SER A 68 28.89 17.08 -13.87
C SER A 68 28.07 15.86 -13.42
N MET A 69 27.42 15.95 -12.25
CA MET A 69 26.53 14.92 -11.73
C MET A 69 25.31 14.71 -12.64
N LEU A 70 24.75 15.78 -13.20
CA LEU A 70 23.67 15.67 -14.18
C LEU A 70 24.13 14.90 -15.43
N HIS A 71 25.31 15.23 -15.96
CA HIS A 71 25.88 14.55 -17.12
C HIS A 71 26.09 13.05 -16.84
N GLU A 72 26.63 12.70 -15.67
CA GLU A 72 26.79 11.31 -15.25
C GLU A 72 25.43 10.59 -15.12
N ALA A 73 24.44 11.23 -14.52
CA ALA A 73 23.08 10.69 -14.42
C ALA A 73 22.44 10.45 -15.79
N ILE A 74 22.68 11.33 -16.76
CA ILE A 74 22.24 11.15 -18.16
C ILE A 74 22.95 9.97 -18.82
N ASN A 75 24.23 9.76 -18.56
CA ASN A 75 24.96 8.59 -19.06
C ASN A 75 24.39 7.29 -18.47
N MET A 76 24.09 7.27 -17.17
CA MET A 76 23.45 6.13 -16.53
C MET A 76 22.02 5.88 -17.05
N LYS A 77 21.26 6.95 -17.33
CA LYS A 77 19.95 6.86 -18.02
C LYS A 77 20.10 6.18 -19.38
N ASN A 78 21.09 6.57 -20.17
CA ASN A 78 21.29 6.03 -21.51
C ASN A 78 21.65 4.54 -21.47
N LYS A 79 22.54 4.13 -20.56
CA LYS A 79 22.81 2.70 -20.27
C LYS A 79 21.54 1.95 -19.85
N GLY A 80 20.70 2.57 -19.03
CA GLY A 80 19.39 2.00 -18.65
C GLY A 80 18.46 1.81 -19.86
N ASN A 81 18.42 2.78 -20.78
CA ASN A 81 17.63 2.70 -22.01
C ASN A 81 18.13 1.59 -22.95
N GLU A 82 19.45 1.41 -23.06
CA GLU A 82 20.04 0.32 -23.84
C GLU A 82 19.66 -1.05 -23.28
N GLU A 83 19.81 -1.25 -21.97
CA GLU A 83 19.42 -2.51 -21.33
C GLU A 83 17.91 -2.75 -21.41
N TYR A 84 17.09 -1.69 -21.34
CA TYR A 84 15.65 -1.78 -21.56
C TYR A 84 15.31 -2.27 -22.98
N LYS A 85 16.00 -1.73 -24.00
CA LYS A 85 15.84 -2.17 -25.41
C LYS A 85 16.27 -3.62 -25.62
N LYS A 86 17.30 -4.08 -24.89
CA LYS A 86 17.74 -5.49 -24.89
C LYS A 86 16.80 -6.44 -24.13
N GLY A 87 15.79 -5.92 -23.42
CA GLY A 87 14.89 -6.71 -22.58
C GLY A 87 15.45 -7.03 -21.19
N ASN A 88 16.64 -6.53 -20.84
CA ASN A 88 17.28 -6.73 -19.54
C ASN A 88 16.70 -5.78 -18.48
N PHE A 89 15.43 -6.00 -18.12
CA PHE A 89 14.66 -5.07 -17.27
C PHE A 89 15.27 -4.86 -15.88
N SER A 90 15.82 -5.90 -15.24
CA SER A 90 16.47 -5.77 -13.93
C SER A 90 17.71 -4.86 -13.98
N LYS A 91 18.54 -4.99 -15.03
CA LYS A 91 19.71 -4.12 -15.23
C LYS A 91 19.29 -2.69 -15.57
N ALA A 92 18.25 -2.52 -16.37
CA ALA A 92 17.69 -1.21 -16.67
C ALA A 92 17.20 -0.50 -15.40
N ILE A 93 16.49 -1.20 -14.51
CA ILE A 93 16.06 -0.66 -13.20
C ILE A 93 17.25 -0.25 -12.34
N ALA A 94 18.31 -1.08 -12.28
CA ALA A 94 19.52 -0.75 -11.53
C ALA A 94 20.15 0.55 -12.07
N ASN A 95 20.35 0.65 -13.38
CA ASN A 95 20.91 1.84 -14.02
C ASN A 95 20.07 3.10 -13.80
N TYR A 96 18.74 3.02 -13.93
CA TYR A 96 17.85 4.15 -13.63
C TYR A 96 17.86 4.54 -12.15
N THR A 97 18.01 3.56 -11.26
CA THR A 97 18.09 3.82 -9.81
C THR A 97 19.38 4.53 -9.45
N THR A 98 20.51 4.10 -10.01
CA THR A 98 21.78 4.81 -9.86
C THR A 98 21.70 6.22 -10.46
N ALA A 99 21.09 6.39 -11.64
CA ALA A 99 20.87 7.71 -12.22
C ALA A 99 20.05 8.64 -11.30
N LEU A 100 19.02 8.13 -10.62
CA LEU A 100 18.23 8.91 -9.65
C LEU A 100 19.00 9.26 -8.36
N GLN A 101 19.96 8.42 -7.99
CA GLN A 101 20.85 8.67 -6.85
C GLN A 101 21.83 9.80 -7.18
N ILE A 102 22.40 9.80 -8.39
CA ILE A 102 23.38 10.80 -8.84
C ILE A 102 22.71 12.12 -9.23
N CYS A 103 21.56 12.09 -9.92
CA CYS A 103 20.91 13.29 -10.44
C CYS A 103 20.52 14.26 -9.31
N PRO A 104 21.05 15.51 -9.27
CA PRO A 104 20.79 16.44 -8.17
C PRO A 104 19.30 16.77 -8.01
N LEU A 105 18.85 17.06 -6.79
CA LEU A 105 17.44 17.31 -6.44
C LEU A 105 16.88 18.56 -7.13
N ALA A 106 17.73 19.52 -7.50
CA ALA A 106 17.32 20.72 -8.24
C ALA A 106 16.76 20.40 -9.65
N TYR A 107 17.21 19.30 -10.27
CA TYR A 107 16.81 18.88 -11.62
C TYR A 107 15.53 18.03 -11.60
N ASN A 108 14.43 18.67 -11.22
CA ASN A 108 13.14 18.00 -11.05
C ASN A 108 12.64 17.32 -12.35
N GLU A 109 12.85 17.96 -13.50
CA GLU A 109 12.40 17.45 -14.79
C GLU A 109 13.13 16.15 -15.18
N GLU A 110 14.46 16.12 -15.07
CA GLU A 110 15.29 14.96 -15.37
C GLU A 110 15.00 13.81 -14.41
N ARG A 111 14.81 14.11 -13.13
CA ARG A 111 14.38 13.14 -12.12
C ARG A 111 13.02 12.57 -12.46
N ALA A 112 12.07 13.39 -12.90
CA ALA A 112 10.76 12.93 -13.32
C ALA A 112 10.83 12.02 -14.56
N LEU A 113 11.69 12.32 -15.53
CA LEU A 113 11.95 11.47 -16.70
C LEU A 113 12.55 10.12 -16.31
N LEU A 114 13.54 10.12 -15.40
CA LEU A 114 14.16 8.90 -14.87
C LEU A 114 13.14 8.00 -14.16
N LEU A 115 12.32 8.57 -13.28
CA LEU A 115 11.22 7.87 -12.61
C LEU A 115 10.23 7.31 -13.64
N GLY A 116 9.88 8.10 -14.66
CA GLY A 116 9.02 7.66 -15.75
C GLY A 116 9.59 6.44 -16.49
N ASN A 117 10.88 6.45 -16.81
CA ASN A 117 11.54 5.33 -17.51
C ASN A 117 11.62 4.09 -16.62
N ARG A 118 11.95 4.24 -15.34
CA ARG A 118 11.95 3.13 -14.39
C ARG A 118 10.54 2.54 -14.20
N ALA A 119 9.51 3.39 -14.15
CA ALA A 119 8.12 2.96 -14.11
C ALA A 119 7.71 2.16 -15.37
N ALA A 120 8.18 2.56 -16.55
CA ALA A 120 7.96 1.80 -17.78
C ALA A 120 8.55 0.38 -17.68
N THR A 121 9.75 0.26 -17.11
CA THR A 121 10.38 -1.03 -16.85
C THR A 121 9.61 -1.86 -15.84
N TYR A 122 9.12 -1.26 -14.75
CA TYR A 122 8.28 -1.96 -13.78
C TYR A 122 6.98 -2.46 -14.38
N ILE A 123 6.36 -1.70 -15.30
CA ILE A 123 5.18 -2.14 -16.06
C ILE A 123 5.50 -3.38 -16.89
N LYS A 124 6.67 -3.44 -17.54
CA LYS A 124 7.11 -4.63 -18.30
C LYS A 124 7.34 -5.85 -17.41
N MET A 125 7.72 -5.65 -16.15
CA MET A 125 7.88 -6.70 -15.15
C MET A 125 6.60 -6.99 -14.35
N LEU A 126 5.45 -6.41 -14.74
CA LEU A 126 4.17 -6.54 -14.02
C LEU A 126 4.23 -6.07 -12.55
N CYS A 127 5.21 -5.24 -12.22
CA CYS A 127 5.42 -4.67 -10.89
C CYS A 127 4.60 -3.37 -10.73
N TRP A 128 3.27 -3.51 -10.76
CA TRP A 128 2.33 -2.40 -10.84
C TRP A 128 2.48 -1.39 -9.70
N ASN A 129 2.70 -1.86 -8.47
CA ASN A 129 2.80 -0.98 -7.29
C ASN A 129 4.02 -0.07 -7.37
N LEU A 130 5.17 -0.61 -7.80
CA LEU A 130 6.38 0.17 -7.97
C LEU A 130 6.25 1.17 -9.12
N ALA A 131 5.62 0.76 -10.22
CA ALA A 131 5.33 1.68 -11.33
C ALA A 131 4.41 2.85 -10.91
N ILE A 132 3.36 2.57 -10.12
CA ILE A 132 2.45 3.59 -9.59
C ILE A 132 3.21 4.58 -8.70
N GLN A 133 4.07 4.08 -7.80
CA GLN A 133 4.86 4.92 -6.90
C GLN A 133 5.79 5.85 -7.70
N ASP A 134 6.50 5.32 -8.68
CA ASP A 134 7.42 6.11 -9.51
C ASP A 134 6.67 7.13 -10.37
N CYS A 135 5.57 6.74 -11.01
CA CYS A 135 4.76 7.69 -11.79
C CYS A 135 4.17 8.79 -10.90
N THR A 136 3.72 8.45 -9.69
CA THR A 136 3.18 9.44 -8.74
C THR A 136 4.24 10.42 -8.29
N LYS A 137 5.47 9.95 -8.03
CA LYS A 137 6.62 10.83 -7.74
C LYS A 137 6.96 11.71 -8.95
N ALA A 138 7.01 11.14 -10.15
CA ALA A 138 7.31 11.90 -11.37
C ALA A 138 6.29 13.02 -11.61
N ILE A 139 4.99 12.74 -11.44
CA ILE A 139 3.93 13.74 -11.58
C ILE A 139 4.06 14.84 -10.52
N LYS A 140 4.39 14.49 -9.27
CA LYS A 140 4.63 15.47 -8.20
C LYS A 140 5.83 16.38 -8.47
N LEU A 141 6.85 15.87 -9.16
CA LEU A 141 8.02 16.66 -9.57
C LEU A 141 7.78 17.52 -10.82
N GLY A 142 6.57 17.49 -11.40
CA GLY A 142 6.28 18.25 -12.62
C GLY A 142 6.84 17.57 -13.87
N ALA A 143 6.56 16.28 -14.07
CA ALA A 143 6.99 15.55 -15.26
C ALA A 143 6.65 16.35 -16.54
N PRO A 144 7.62 16.55 -17.46
CA PRO A 144 7.45 17.44 -18.61
C PRO A 144 6.48 16.90 -19.67
N ASN A 145 6.02 15.66 -19.53
CA ASN A 145 5.07 15.03 -20.45
C ASN A 145 4.10 14.10 -19.72
N ASP A 146 2.99 13.78 -20.38
CA ASP A 146 1.95 12.93 -19.79
C ASP A 146 2.27 11.43 -19.85
N LYS A 147 3.51 11.04 -20.21
CA LYS A 147 3.90 9.62 -20.21
C LYS A 147 3.81 9.04 -18.80
N ALA A 148 4.17 9.81 -17.77
CA ALA A 148 4.02 9.38 -16.38
C ALA A 148 2.55 9.16 -16.02
N LEU A 149 1.65 10.06 -16.45
CA LEU A 149 0.20 9.92 -16.23
C LEU A 149 -0.36 8.70 -16.97
N LYS A 150 -0.03 8.53 -18.25
CA LYS A 150 -0.44 7.36 -19.05
C LYS A 150 0.05 6.04 -18.44
N ARG A 151 1.31 5.99 -18.01
CA ARG A 151 1.88 4.79 -17.35
C ARG A 151 1.21 4.49 -16.01
N ARG A 152 0.87 5.52 -15.23
CA ARG A 152 0.13 5.36 -13.98
C ARG A 152 -1.28 4.81 -14.22
N ALA A 153 -1.98 5.34 -15.23
CA ALA A 153 -3.29 4.86 -15.65
C ALA A 153 -3.26 3.38 -16.05
N ILE A 154 -2.25 2.99 -16.85
CA ILE A 154 -2.01 1.58 -17.22
C ILE A 154 -1.80 0.73 -15.96
N ALA A 155 -0.90 1.12 -15.08
CA ALA A 155 -0.60 0.34 -13.88
C ALA A 155 -1.82 0.23 -12.91
N TYR A 156 -2.61 1.28 -12.77
CA TYR A 156 -3.87 1.23 -12.02
C TYR A 156 -4.92 0.34 -12.67
N SER A 157 -4.99 0.28 -14.00
CA SER A 157 -5.97 -0.55 -14.74
C SER A 157 -5.73 -2.06 -14.62
N MET A 158 -4.57 -2.47 -14.08
CA MET A 158 -4.19 -3.87 -13.85
C MET A 158 -4.65 -4.41 -12.49
N ARG A 159 -5.23 -3.56 -11.63
CA ARG A 159 -5.70 -3.96 -10.29
C ARG A 159 -7.13 -3.47 -10.07
N SER A 160 -8.00 -4.38 -9.64
CA SER A 160 -9.41 -4.13 -9.30
C SER A 160 -9.57 -2.94 -8.35
N ALA A 161 -8.85 -2.99 -7.23
CA ALA A 161 -8.88 -1.96 -6.19
C ALA A 161 -8.52 -0.53 -6.65
N THR A 162 -7.89 -0.38 -7.82
CA THR A 162 -7.45 0.92 -8.33
C THR A 162 -8.10 1.32 -9.66
N LEU A 163 -9.11 0.59 -10.14
CA LEU A 163 -9.77 0.90 -11.43
C LEU A 163 -10.34 2.32 -11.48
N LYS A 164 -10.96 2.80 -10.40
CA LYS A 164 -11.47 4.18 -10.31
C LYS A 164 -10.37 5.24 -10.44
N LEU A 165 -9.17 4.94 -9.94
CA LEU A 165 -8.02 5.84 -10.09
C LEU A 165 -7.48 5.81 -11.53
N ALA A 166 -7.49 4.64 -12.17
CA ALA A 166 -7.15 4.53 -13.59
C ALA A 166 -8.10 5.35 -14.47
N LEU A 167 -9.40 5.28 -14.18
CA LEU A 167 -10.44 6.03 -14.89
C LEU A 167 -10.14 7.53 -14.85
N LYS A 168 -9.89 8.07 -13.65
CA LYS A 168 -9.57 9.50 -13.46
C LYS A 168 -8.34 9.94 -14.28
N ASP A 169 -7.27 9.12 -14.28
CA ASP A 169 -6.06 9.44 -15.05
C ASP A 169 -6.34 9.40 -16.57
N TYR A 170 -7.13 8.43 -17.05
CA TYR A 170 -7.50 8.35 -18.47
C TYR A 170 -8.48 9.44 -18.91
N GLU A 171 -9.42 9.85 -18.05
CA GLU A 171 -10.31 10.99 -18.29
C GLU A 171 -9.50 12.27 -18.46
N THR A 172 -8.53 12.50 -17.56
CA THR A 172 -7.60 13.63 -17.67
C THR A 172 -6.85 13.63 -19.01
N LEU A 173 -6.38 12.46 -19.45
CA LEU A 173 -5.71 12.29 -20.75
C LEU A 173 -6.67 12.51 -21.93
N ALA A 174 -7.90 12.02 -21.86
CA ALA A 174 -8.91 12.17 -22.90
C ALA A 174 -9.37 13.62 -23.07
N THR A 175 -9.48 14.37 -21.96
CA THR A 175 -9.77 15.81 -22.00
C THR A 175 -8.61 16.59 -22.64
N LYS A 176 -7.36 16.23 -22.34
CA LYS A 176 -6.18 16.90 -22.90
C LYS A 176 -5.94 16.55 -24.36
N TYR A 177 -6.26 15.32 -24.76
CA TYR A 177 -5.99 14.78 -26.10
C TYR A 177 -7.27 14.13 -26.68
N PRO A 178 -8.26 14.94 -27.09
CA PRO A 178 -9.57 14.44 -27.51
C PRO A 178 -9.55 13.57 -28.77
N ASP A 179 -8.54 13.76 -29.63
CA ASP A 179 -8.34 13.01 -30.89
C ASP A 179 -7.79 11.60 -30.68
N GLN A 180 -7.26 11.31 -29.48
CA GLN A 180 -6.67 10.01 -29.15
C GLN A 180 -7.77 9.03 -28.72
N ILE A 181 -8.30 8.30 -29.71
CA ILE A 181 -9.37 7.29 -29.52
C ILE A 181 -8.98 6.25 -28.46
N GLU A 182 -7.69 5.89 -28.36
CA GLU A 182 -7.16 4.94 -27.37
C GLU A 182 -7.65 5.25 -25.95
N TYR A 183 -7.71 6.53 -25.54
CA TYR A 183 -8.13 6.88 -24.18
C TYR A 183 -9.62 6.62 -23.93
N ARG A 184 -10.48 6.89 -24.92
CA ARG A 184 -11.92 6.62 -24.82
C ARG A 184 -12.20 5.11 -24.77
N GLU A 185 -11.47 4.33 -25.57
CA GLU A 185 -11.55 2.86 -25.53
C GLU A 185 -11.13 2.30 -24.18
N ARG A 186 -10.03 2.83 -23.60
CA ARG A 186 -9.56 2.44 -22.25
C ARG A 186 -10.58 2.80 -21.19
N ILE A 187 -11.20 3.97 -21.25
CA ILE A 187 -12.28 4.39 -20.35
C ILE A 187 -13.47 3.42 -20.43
N ALA A 188 -13.93 3.09 -21.64
CA ALA A 188 -15.04 2.16 -21.83
C ALA A 188 -14.71 0.76 -21.27
N LEU A 189 -13.49 0.26 -21.50
CA LEU A 189 -13.04 -1.02 -20.94
C LEU A 189 -12.99 -1.00 -19.41
N ILE A 190 -12.48 0.08 -18.81
CA ILE A 190 -12.41 0.22 -17.34
C ILE A 190 -13.81 0.29 -16.74
N ASN A 191 -14.73 1.05 -17.35
CA ASN A 191 -16.12 1.12 -16.89
C ASN A 191 -16.81 -0.24 -16.93
N LYS A 192 -16.57 -1.03 -17.99
CA LYS A 192 -17.04 -2.42 -18.05
C LYS A 192 -16.48 -3.24 -16.88
N LYS A 193 -15.17 -3.21 -16.64
CA LYS A 193 -14.55 -3.93 -15.51
C LYS A 193 -15.13 -3.52 -14.15
N ILE A 194 -15.34 -2.22 -13.92
CA ILE A 194 -15.93 -1.71 -12.68
C ILE A 194 -17.35 -2.26 -12.51
N LYS A 195 -18.15 -2.27 -13.59
CA LYS A 195 -19.50 -2.83 -13.57
C LYS A 195 -19.49 -4.33 -13.27
N ASP A 196 -18.64 -5.09 -13.96
CA ASP A 196 -18.50 -6.53 -13.75
C ASP A 196 -18.08 -6.85 -12.29
N GLU A 197 -17.17 -6.05 -11.70
CA GLU A 197 -16.76 -6.17 -10.29
C GLU A 197 -17.89 -5.83 -9.31
N GLN A 198 -18.70 -4.81 -9.60
CA GLN A 198 -19.86 -4.45 -8.79
C GLN A 198 -20.92 -5.54 -8.80
N GLU A 199 -21.25 -6.07 -9.99
CA GLU A 199 -22.22 -7.16 -10.14
C GLU A 199 -21.75 -8.44 -9.42
N ALA A 200 -20.44 -8.75 -9.51
CA ALA A 200 -19.84 -9.87 -8.79
C ALA A 200 -19.95 -9.68 -7.26
N GLN A 201 -19.66 -8.47 -6.77
CA GLN A 201 -19.76 -8.13 -5.35
C GLN A 201 -21.20 -8.24 -4.84
N GLU A 202 -22.16 -7.68 -5.57
CA GLU A 202 -23.59 -7.78 -5.22
C GLU A 202 -24.10 -9.22 -5.23
N SER A 203 -23.64 -10.02 -6.20
CA SER A 203 -23.97 -11.45 -6.27
C SER A 203 -23.42 -12.20 -5.05
N TYR A 204 -22.16 -11.93 -4.69
CA TYR A 204 -21.53 -12.50 -3.50
C TYR A 204 -22.28 -12.11 -2.21
N GLU A 205 -22.66 -10.83 -2.07
CA GLU A 205 -23.40 -10.34 -0.92
C GLU A 205 -24.81 -10.95 -0.82
N ARG A 206 -25.49 -11.14 -1.95
CA ARG A 206 -26.77 -11.86 -2.02
C ARG A 206 -26.62 -13.30 -1.54
N ILE A 207 -25.62 -14.03 -2.02
CA ILE A 207 -25.36 -15.43 -1.63
C ILE A 207 -24.99 -15.51 -0.14
N ARG A 208 -24.17 -14.58 0.35
CA ARG A 208 -23.79 -14.52 1.76
C ARG A 208 -25.01 -14.31 2.66
N SER A 209 -25.86 -13.35 2.30
CA SER A 209 -27.08 -13.03 3.06
C SER A 209 -28.06 -14.22 3.09
N THR A 210 -28.28 -14.91 1.96
CA THR A 210 -29.16 -16.09 1.92
C THR A 210 -28.59 -17.23 2.76
N TYR A 211 -27.28 -17.44 2.76
CA TYR A 211 -26.62 -18.45 3.59
C TYR A 211 -26.76 -18.12 5.09
N GLU A 212 -26.48 -16.87 5.49
CA GLU A 212 -26.64 -16.40 6.87
C GLU A 212 -28.10 -16.55 7.34
N GLN A 213 -29.08 -16.15 6.53
CA GLN A 213 -30.50 -16.30 6.82
C GLN A 213 -30.92 -17.77 6.98
N THR A 214 -30.41 -18.66 6.11
CA THR A 214 -30.73 -20.09 6.16
C THR A 214 -30.18 -20.72 7.44
N TYR A 215 -28.93 -20.39 7.80
CA TYR A 215 -28.30 -20.90 9.02
C TYR A 215 -29.03 -20.41 10.28
N ILE A 216 -29.39 -19.13 10.32
CA ILE A 216 -30.19 -18.54 11.41
C ILE A 216 -31.55 -19.23 11.52
N SER A 217 -32.26 -19.43 10.39
CA SER A 217 -33.56 -20.11 10.35
C SER A 217 -33.48 -21.56 10.85
N GLN A 218 -32.45 -22.30 10.45
CA GLN A 218 -32.21 -23.65 10.95
C GLN A 218 -31.93 -23.66 12.46
N ALA A 219 -31.08 -22.75 12.96
CA ALA A 219 -30.79 -22.61 14.38
C ALA A 219 -32.06 -22.33 15.20
N PHE A 220 -32.93 -21.41 14.75
CA PHE A 220 -34.23 -21.15 15.38
C PHE A 220 -35.14 -22.40 15.39
N LYS A 221 -35.16 -23.18 14.30
CA LYS A 221 -35.94 -24.43 14.24
C LYS A 221 -35.49 -25.46 15.28
N PHE A 222 -34.16 -25.59 15.49
CA PHE A 222 -33.63 -26.48 16.53
C PHE A 222 -33.93 -25.98 17.94
N LEU A 223 -33.81 -24.68 18.19
CA LEU A 223 -34.16 -24.07 19.48
C LEU A 223 -35.64 -24.28 19.81
N ASN A 224 -36.55 -24.07 18.85
CA ASN A 224 -37.99 -24.26 19.05
C ASN A 224 -38.34 -25.73 19.33
N LYS A 225 -37.74 -26.69 18.61
CA LYS A 225 -37.91 -28.12 18.91
C LYS A 225 -37.40 -28.49 20.31
N GLY A 226 -36.28 -27.92 20.73
CA GLY A 226 -35.75 -28.10 22.09
C GLY A 226 -36.70 -27.55 23.16
N ALA A 227 -37.27 -26.37 22.93
CA ALA A 227 -38.26 -25.75 23.81
C ALA A 227 -39.57 -26.55 23.90
N GLU A 228 -40.08 -27.07 22.77
CA GLU A 228 -41.25 -27.96 22.74
C GLU A 228 -41.00 -29.26 23.51
N TYR A 229 -39.83 -29.88 23.32
CA TYR A 229 -39.46 -31.08 24.05
C TYR A 229 -39.40 -30.82 25.57
N ALA A 230 -38.76 -29.72 25.99
CA ALA A 230 -38.72 -29.33 27.39
C ALA A 230 -40.14 -29.08 27.95
N CYS A 231 -41.00 -28.37 27.21
CA CYS A 231 -42.38 -28.11 27.64
C CYS A 231 -43.20 -29.40 27.79
N ASN A 232 -43.05 -30.35 26.87
CA ASN A 232 -43.74 -31.65 26.92
C ASN A 232 -43.23 -32.54 28.07
N VAL A 233 -41.93 -32.54 28.36
CA VAL A 233 -41.34 -33.28 29.49
C VAL A 233 -41.77 -32.65 30.82
N CYS A 234 -41.76 -31.32 30.94
CA CYS A 234 -42.23 -30.62 32.14
C CYS A 234 -43.75 -30.80 32.35
N GLY A 235 -44.55 -30.67 31.29
CA GLY A 235 -46.01 -30.84 31.36
C GLY A 235 -46.46 -32.26 31.65
N SER A 236 -45.75 -33.28 31.13
CA SER A 236 -46.02 -34.69 31.44
C SER A 236 -45.59 -35.06 32.87
N THR A 237 -44.52 -34.46 33.38
CA THR A 237 -44.07 -34.63 34.77
C THR A 237 -45.06 -33.97 35.74
N ILE A 238 -45.56 -32.76 35.44
CA ILE A 238 -46.58 -32.09 36.26
C ILE A 238 -47.91 -32.86 36.25
N ARG A 239 -48.35 -33.40 35.10
CA ARG A 239 -49.57 -34.24 35.05
C ARG A 239 -49.45 -35.55 35.83
N ARG A 240 -48.24 -36.11 35.98
CA ARG A 240 -47.98 -37.31 36.80
C ARG A 240 -47.91 -37.04 38.30
N ILE A 241 -47.73 -35.77 38.70
CA ILE A 241 -47.70 -35.37 40.11
C ILE A 241 -49.11 -35.03 40.63
N PHE A 242 -50.05 -34.73 39.74
CA PHE A 242 -51.41 -34.29 40.06
C PHE A 242 -52.54 -35.29 39.71
N LEU A 243 -52.20 -36.54 39.36
CA LEU A 243 -53.12 -37.68 39.24
C LEU A 243 -52.68 -38.79 40.20
#